data_AF-A0A8S2T9P4-F1
#
_entry.id   AF-A0A8S2T9P4-F1
#
_cell.length_a   1.000
_cell.length_b   1.000
_cell.length_c   1.000
_cell.angle_alpha   90.00
_cell.angle_beta   90.00
_cell.angle_gamma   90.00
#
_symmetry.space_group_name_H-M   'P 1'
#
loop_
_entity.id
_entity.type
_entity.pdbx_description
1 polymer ?
#
loop_
_entity_poly.entity_id
_entity_poly.type
_entity_poly.pdbx_seq_one_letter_code
_entity_poly.pdbx_strand_id
1 'polypeptide(L)' 'MILQMNDISFEHISNSDAVRLLRETVKDAKSIKLVIAKRWNDHHGLINDDEMNGYFPFQHQAAR' A
#
# COMPACT_ATOMS: atom_id res chain seq x y z
N MET A 1 1.93 2.50 -3.81
CA MET A 1 1.44 3.73 -4.45
C MET A 1 0.04 4.01 -3.92
N ILE A 2 -0.28 5.23 -3.48
CA ILE A 2 -1.64 5.61 -3.06
C ILE A 2 -2.39 6.08 -4.30
N LEU A 3 -3.57 5.53 -4.54
CA LEU A 3 -4.38 5.82 -5.72
C LEU A 3 -5.54 6.77 -5.41
N GLN A 4 -6.14 6.60 -4.22
CA GLN A 4 -7.32 7.33 -3.82
C GLN A 4 -7.38 7.48 -2.30
N MET A 5 -7.96 8.59 -1.85
CA MET A 5 -8.28 8.83 -0.46
C MET A 5 -9.76 9.19 -0.34
N ASN A 6 -10.49 8.46 0.51
CA ASN A 6 -11.95 8.52 0.59
C ASN A 6 -12.56 8.36 -0.81
N ASP A 7 -13.07 9.43 -1.41
CA ASP A 7 -13.66 9.46 -2.76
C ASP A 7 -12.87 10.32 -3.76
N ILE A 8 -11.64 10.73 -3.39
CA ILE A 8 -10.79 11.62 -4.19
C ILE A 8 -9.65 10.81 -4.83
N SER A 9 -9.64 10.73 -6.16
CA SER A 9 -8.58 10.10 -6.94
C SER A 9 -7.33 10.99 -7.02
N PHE A 10 -6.14 10.39 -6.91
CA PHE A 10 -4.85 11.06 -7.07
C PHE A 10 -4.26 10.94 -8.48
N GLU A 11 -4.98 10.36 -9.44
CA GLU A 11 -4.48 10.10 -10.81
C GLU A 11 -4.07 11.38 -11.57
N HIS A 12 -4.78 12.49 -11.35
CA HIS A 12 -4.52 13.77 -12.00
C HIS A 12 -4.04 14.85 -11.02
N ILE A 13 -3.59 14.44 -9.84
CA ILE A 13 -3.13 15.34 -8.77
C ILE A 13 -1.61 15.22 -8.64
N SER A 14 -0.94 16.37 -8.58
CA SER A 14 0.51 16.39 -8.35
C SER A 14 0.83 15.79 -6.98
N ASN A 15 2.01 15.18 -6.82
CA ASN A 15 2.37 14.54 -5.55
C ASN A 15 2.35 15.56 -4.38
N SER A 16 2.81 16.80 -4.62
CA SER A 16 2.76 17.87 -3.61
C SER A 16 1.34 18.21 -3.16
N ASP A 17 0.40 18.29 -4.11
CA ASP A 17 -1.00 18.59 -3.81
C ASP A 17 -1.69 17.41 -3.12
N ALA A 18 -1.39 16.18 -3.54
CA ALA A 18 -1.92 14.97 -2.93
C ALA A 18 -1.49 14.85 -1.45
N VAL A 19 -0.21 15.12 -1.15
CA VAL A 19 0.31 15.11 0.23
C VAL A 19 -0.33 16.21 1.08
N ARG A 20 -0.54 17.40 0.51
CA ARG A 20 -1.21 18.49 1.20
C ARG A 20 -2.65 18.11 1.55
N LEU A 21 -3.40 17.62 0.56
CA LEU A 21 -4.80 17.20 0.72
C LEU A 21 -4.94 16.09 1.77
N LEU A 22 -3.99 15.14 1.76
CA LEU A 22 -3.93 14.07 2.74
C LEU A 22 -3.71 14.63 4.15
N ARG A 23 -2.77 15.57 4.33
CA ARG A 23 -2.55 16.22 5.64
C ARG A 23 -3.75 17.00 6.13
N GLU A 24 -4.42 17.75 5.25
CA GLU A 24 -5.61 18.52 5.62
C GLU A 24 -6.76 17.57 6.02
N THR A 25 -6.98 16.51 5.25
CA THR A 25 -8.02 15.50 5.55
C THR A 25 -7.74 14.76 6.86
N VAL A 26 -6.48 14.40 7.14
CA VAL A 26 -6.09 13.73 8.39
C VAL A 26 -6.34 14.57 9.63
N LYS A 27 -6.23 15.90 9.53
CA LYS A 27 -6.44 16.78 10.69
C LYS A 27 -7.87 16.76 11.20
N ASP A 28 -8.84 16.70 10.28
CA ASP A 28 -10.25 16.85 10.63
C ASP A 28 -11.02 15.51 10.61
N ALA A 29 -10.53 14.51 9.86
CA ALA A 29 -11.24 13.24 9.69
C ALA A 29 -11.00 12.28 10.87
N LYS A 30 -12.10 11.79 11.46
CA LYS A 30 -12.07 10.71 12.47
C LYS A 30 -11.63 9.35 11.88
N SER A 31 -11.83 9.14 10.58
CA SER A 31 -11.46 7.91 9.87
C SER A 31 -11.15 8.24 8.41
N ILE A 32 -10.14 7.56 7.85
CA ILE A 32 -9.66 7.80 6.50
C ILE A 32 -9.56 6.46 5.78
N LYS A 33 -10.08 6.41 4.56
CA LYS A 33 -9.94 5.25 3.68
C LYS A 33 -8.88 5.55 2.63
N LEU A 34 -7.85 4.71 2.57
CA LEU A 34 -6.79 4.80 1.55
C LEU A 34 -6.87 3.60 0.63
N VAL A 35 -6.91 3.83 -0.68
CA VAL A 35 -6.75 2.80 -1.69
C VAL A 35 -5.32 2.81 -2.15
N ILE A 36 -4.64 1.68 -2.02
CA ILE A 36 -3.23 1.54 -2.36
C ILE A 36 -3.04 0.45 -3.41
N ALA A 37 -2.17 0.73 -4.39
CA ALA A 37 -1.56 -0.30 -5.20
C ALA A 37 -0.27 -0.75 -4.53
N LYS A 38 -0.22 -2.04 -4.17
CA LYS A 38 1.03 -2.74 -3.88
C LYS A 38 1.53 -3.32 -5.20
N ARG A 39 2.71 -2.90 -5.62
CA ARG A 39 3.44 -3.62 -6.67
C ARG A 39 4.02 -4.87 -6.03
N TRP A 40 3.64 -6.03 -6.53
CA TRP A 40 4.35 -7.26 -6.24
C TRP A 40 5.50 -7.29 -7.25
N ASN A 41 6.74 -7.30 -6.75
CA ASN A 41 7.89 -7.40 -7.63
C ASN A 41 7.95 -8.86 -8.10
N ASP A 42 7.58 -9.13 -9.36
CA ASP A 42 7.67 -10.46 -9.98
C ASP A 42 9.12 -10.83 -10.32
N HIS A 43 10.09 -10.55 -9.45
CA HIS A 43 11.42 -11.18 -9.56
C HIS A 43 11.34 -12.63 -9.07
N HIS A 44 10.34 -13.37 -9.54
CA HIS A 44 10.19 -14.80 -9.32
C HIS A 44 11.08 -15.62 -10.29
N GLY A 45 12.25 -15.07 -10.63
CA GLY A 45 13.06 -15.58 -11.74
C GLY A 45 14.57 -15.60 -11.53
N LEU A 46 15.14 -15.00 -10.48
CA LEU A 46 16.58 -15.06 -10.17
C LEU A 46 16.89 -14.88 -8.67
N ILE A 47 15.97 -15.22 -7.76
CA ILE A 47 16.29 -15.29 -6.33
C ILE A 47 16.68 -16.73 -6.04
N ASN A 48 17.92 -16.95 -5.60
CA ASN A 48 18.40 -18.26 -5.18
C ASN A 48 17.51 -18.78 -4.04
N ASP A 49 17.20 -20.07 -4.04
CA ASP A 49 16.30 -20.72 -3.08
C ASP A 49 16.66 -20.48 -1.60
N ASP A 50 17.88 -20.04 -1.28
CA ASP A 50 18.35 -19.72 0.06
C ASP A 50 17.69 -18.47 0.71
N GLU A 51 17.12 -17.53 -0.05
CA GLU A 51 16.51 -16.29 0.52
C GLU A 51 15.01 -16.41 0.88
N MET A 52 14.37 -17.56 0.61
CA MET A 52 12.92 -17.76 0.87
C MET A 52 12.53 -17.92 2.34
N ASN A 53 13.50 -18.04 3.27
CA ASN A 53 13.20 -18.18 4.71
C ASN A 53 12.83 -16.87 5.44
N GLY A 54 12.85 -15.71 4.76
CA GLY A 54 12.67 -14.41 5.41
C GLY A 54 11.32 -13.70 5.24
N TYR A 55 10.46 -14.15 4.30
CA TYR A 55 9.39 -13.28 3.77
C TYR A 55 7.96 -13.83 3.90
N PHE A 56 7.63 -14.61 4.93
CA PHE A 56 6.23 -14.94 5.24
C PHE A 56 5.93 -15.06 6.74
N PRO A 57 5.46 -13.99 7.42
CA PRO A 57 5.04 -14.11 8.82
C PRO A 57 3.56 -14.47 9.05
N PHE A 58 2.68 -14.65 8.03
CA PHE A 58 1.23 -14.72 8.30
C PHE A 58 0.39 -15.71 7.47
N GLN A 59 0.88 -16.92 7.13
CA GLN A 59 0.01 -17.92 6.47
C GLN A 59 0.02 -19.35 7.00
N HIS A 60 0.53 -19.60 8.22
CA HIS A 60 0.31 -20.90 8.86
C HIS A 60 -0.11 -20.76 10.32
N GLN A 61 -1.38 -20.39 10.54
CA GLN A 61 -2.16 -20.87 11.69
C GLN A 61 -3.64 -20.53 11.51
N ALA A 62 -4.30 -21.23 10.59
CA ALA A 62 -5.74 -21.41 10.60
C ALA A 62 -6.11 -22.60 9.71
N ALA A 63 -5.93 -23.83 10.21
CA ALA A 63 -6.85 -24.96 9.99
C ALA A 63 -6.29 -26.24 10.61
N ARG A 64 -7.01 -26.71 11.64
CA ARG A 64 -7.03 -28.03 12.28
C ARG A 64 -5.88 -28.40 13.20
#